data_AF-A0A022QTC8-F1
#
_entry.id   AF-A0A022QTC8-F1
#
_cell.length_a   1.000
_cell.length_b   1.000
_cell.length_c   1.000
_cell.angle_alpha   90.00
_cell.angle_beta   90.00
_cell.angle_gamma   90.00
#
_symmetry.space_group_name_H-M   'P 1'
#
loop_
_entity.id
_entity.type
_entity.pdbx_description
1 polymer ?
#
loop_
_entity_poly.entity_id
_entity_poly.type
_entity_poly.pdbx_seq_one_letter_code
_entity_poly.pdbx_strand_id
1 'polypeptide(L)'
;VIFSAFGADSVAVPSTNCYALDNSSHIHDFSNLVGQLFEYDDDKDPDLVIRFCKDVETRSSTGYVDFGRFDKFDHFNAGSGDANFVQEYYNGDLKKCETSFDKLGRTAQVNVICGNCPNGQCVGGLGCICNVTYESTCRVLVDLAIPCVEPGLRVFEGFTVGFHPRSWEIVYNGMTQLGYEKAYDEFSFRTEQRDVTLYLTAVASLSSLVQKPTIKISPEQGLDVQLSGSGANGKPPTTLSPTIILVDWRCEKTRDTPYEVEITIPVENYDPVQFTFAKISIIACTLFCVGGFVYRTRVGNLRGLDALPGMAILSACLETASGGVRSYTNLDDANNLSVDQASRDRQSTAATQGTWRPSDRTYGSI
;
A
#
# COMPACT_ATOMS: atom_id res chain seq x y z
N VAL A 1 -10.33 -5.50 43.15
CA VAL A 1 -9.44 -5.76 41.99
C VAL A 1 -10.04 -5.00 40.82
N ILE A 2 -9.45 -3.85 40.50
CA ILE A 2 -9.92 -3.00 39.41
C ILE A 2 -9.39 -3.65 38.13
N PHE A 3 -10.27 -4.26 37.34
CA PHE A 3 -9.95 -4.67 35.98
C PHE A 3 -9.85 -3.38 35.15
N SER A 4 -8.63 -2.91 34.94
CA SER A 4 -8.35 -1.98 33.84
C SER A 4 -8.64 -2.72 32.54
N ALA A 5 -9.68 -2.29 31.84
CA ALA A 5 -9.89 -2.64 30.45
C ALA A 5 -8.72 -2.06 29.65
N PHE A 6 -7.68 -2.87 29.43
CA PHE A 6 -6.78 -2.67 28.32
C PHE A 6 -7.63 -2.95 27.07
N GLY A 7 -8.23 -1.90 26.51
CA GLY A 7 -8.58 -1.89 25.10
C GLY A 7 -7.25 -1.99 24.37
N ALA A 8 -6.81 -3.21 24.12
CA ALA A 8 -5.63 -3.45 23.32
C ALA A 8 -6.10 -3.23 21.88
N ASP A 9 -5.95 -2.01 21.37
CA ASP A 9 -6.21 -1.72 19.96
C ASP A 9 -5.21 -2.49 19.10
N SER A 10 -5.66 -2.98 17.95
CA SER A 10 -4.77 -3.55 16.95
C SER A 10 -3.80 -2.46 16.45
N VAL A 11 -2.54 -2.82 16.22
CA VAL A 11 -1.61 -1.95 15.49
C VAL A 11 -2.03 -1.96 14.02
N ALA A 12 -3.02 -1.16 13.66
CA ALA A 12 -3.47 -1.02 12.28
C ALA A 12 -2.43 -0.24 11.46
N VAL A 13 -2.22 -0.64 10.21
CA VAL A 13 -1.42 0.14 9.27
C VAL A 13 -2.08 1.52 9.09
N PRO A 14 -1.33 2.63 9.23
CA PRO A 14 -1.87 3.96 8.96
C PRO A 14 -2.47 4.08 7.56
N SER A 15 -3.44 4.97 7.40
CA SER A 15 -4.14 5.18 6.12
C SER A 15 -3.25 5.70 4.99
N THR A 16 -2.06 6.21 5.32
CA THR A 16 -1.06 6.70 4.39
C THR A 16 0.27 6.02 4.67
N ASN A 17 1.18 6.02 3.69
CA ASN A 17 2.55 5.52 3.89
C ASN A 17 3.47 6.55 4.59
N CYS A 18 2.89 7.60 5.17
CA CYS A 18 3.62 8.64 5.88
C CYS A 18 3.72 8.29 7.37
N TYR A 19 4.37 7.18 7.67
CA TYR A 19 4.69 6.76 9.03
C TYR A 19 6.10 6.19 9.05
N ALA A 20 6.69 6.14 10.24
CA ALA A 20 7.98 5.50 10.47
C ALA A 20 7.96 4.75 11.79
N LEU A 21 8.82 3.73 11.90
CA LEU A 21 9.12 3.09 13.17
C LEU A 21 10.37 3.73 13.76
N ASP A 22 10.35 4.03 15.06
CA ASP A 22 11.55 4.50 15.77
C ASP A 22 12.53 3.34 16.06
N ASN A 23 13.70 3.66 16.60
CA ASN A 23 14.71 2.65 16.97
C ASN A 23 14.25 1.68 18.08
N SER A 24 13.10 1.94 18.72
CA SER A 24 12.46 1.06 19.70
C SER A 24 11.26 0.32 19.13
N SER A 25 11.00 0.41 17.82
CA SER A 25 9.86 -0.14 17.09
C SER A 25 8.50 0.46 17.43
N HIS A 26 8.42 1.67 17.98
CA HIS A 26 7.15 2.39 18.09
C HIS A 26 6.78 3.04 16.76
N ILE A 27 5.51 2.95 16.39
CA ILE A 27 5.00 3.61 15.19
C ILE A 27 4.75 5.10 15.44
N HIS A 28 5.20 5.94 14.52
CA HIS A 28 4.89 7.36 14.47
C HIS A 28 4.12 7.64 13.19
N ASP A 29 2.85 8.03 13.32
CA ASP A 29 1.98 8.36 12.20
C ASP A 29 2.04 9.86 11.89
N PHE A 30 2.61 10.20 10.73
CA PHE A 30 2.72 11.57 10.23
C PHE A 30 1.67 11.88 9.16
N SER A 31 0.59 11.09 9.05
CA SER A 31 -0.50 11.28 8.08
C SER A 31 -1.06 12.71 8.07
N ASN A 32 -1.05 13.40 9.22
CA ASN A 32 -1.52 14.79 9.34
C ASN A 32 -0.63 15.82 8.65
N LEU A 33 0.63 15.48 8.34
CA LEU A 33 1.60 16.34 7.68
C LEU A 33 1.78 16.00 6.20
N VAL A 34 1.05 15.01 5.69
CA VAL A 34 1.15 14.59 4.29
C VAL A 34 0.84 15.76 3.36
N GLY A 35 1.76 16.04 2.46
CA GLY A 35 1.60 17.09 1.47
C GLY A 35 1.90 18.50 1.99
N GLN A 36 2.28 18.66 3.25
CA GLN A 36 2.68 19.93 3.83
C GLN A 36 3.92 20.47 3.12
N LEU A 37 3.90 21.76 2.78
CA LEU A 37 5.00 22.44 2.12
C LEU A 37 5.92 23.12 3.15
N PHE A 38 7.21 22.93 2.95
CA PHE A 38 8.27 23.62 3.68
C PHE A 38 9.19 24.28 2.66
N GLU A 39 9.32 25.59 2.74
CA GLU A 39 10.14 26.40 1.84
C GLU A 39 11.35 26.92 2.61
N TYR A 40 12.51 26.93 1.95
CA TYR A 40 13.75 27.45 2.47
C TYR A 40 14.31 28.47 1.49
N ASP A 41 14.31 29.73 1.93
CA ASP A 41 14.85 30.87 1.20
C ASP A 41 16.26 31.18 1.74
N ASP A 42 17.28 30.99 0.91
CA ASP A 42 18.67 31.36 1.20
C ASP A 42 19.09 32.51 0.30
N ASP A 43 19.71 33.53 0.89
CA ASP A 43 20.22 34.72 0.19
C ASP A 43 21.25 34.38 -0.92
N LYS A 44 21.70 33.12 -1.04
CA LYS A 44 22.79 32.68 -1.94
C LYS A 44 22.36 31.77 -3.12
N ASP A 45 21.23 31.07 -3.06
CA ASP A 45 20.69 30.23 -4.15
C ASP A 45 19.20 29.89 -3.86
N PRO A 46 18.36 29.66 -4.89
CA PRO A 46 16.90 29.84 -4.80
C PRO A 46 16.15 28.79 -3.96
N ASP A 47 15.00 29.22 -3.46
CA ASP A 47 13.87 28.48 -2.85
C ASP A 47 13.95 26.94 -2.99
N LEU A 48 14.42 26.26 -1.94
CA LEU A 48 14.24 24.81 -1.82
C LEU A 48 12.85 24.54 -1.23
N VAL A 49 12.07 23.71 -1.92
CA VAL A 49 10.73 23.33 -1.47
C VAL A 49 10.68 21.83 -1.21
N ILE A 50 10.28 21.46 -0.01
CA ILE A 50 9.94 20.08 0.36
C ILE A 50 8.44 19.98 0.47
N ARG A 51 7.89 18.93 -0.12
CA ARG A 51 6.54 18.47 0.20
C ARG A 51 6.64 17.16 0.98
N PHE A 52 6.20 17.18 2.22
CA PHE A 52 6.44 16.07 3.14
C PHE A 52 5.62 14.83 2.75
N CYS A 53 6.28 13.66 2.67
CA CYS A 53 5.67 12.38 2.25
C CYS A 53 4.88 12.44 0.93
N LYS A 54 5.22 13.35 0.02
CA LYS A 54 4.51 13.51 -1.26
C LYS A 54 5.36 14.23 -2.29
N ASP A 55 5.07 14.00 -3.57
CA ASP A 55 5.74 14.71 -4.66
C ASP A 55 5.30 16.18 -4.73
N VAL A 56 6.26 17.06 -5.02
CA VAL A 56 5.97 18.47 -5.36
C VAL A 56 5.30 18.51 -6.73
N GLU A 57 4.05 18.97 -6.77
CA GLU A 57 3.22 19.00 -8.00
C GLU A 57 3.17 20.40 -8.63
N THR A 58 3.79 21.40 -8.01
CA THR A 58 3.78 22.80 -8.44
C THR A 58 5.03 23.15 -9.21
N ARG A 59 4.86 23.78 -10.38
CA ARG A 59 5.95 24.21 -11.25
C ARG A 59 6.06 25.73 -11.27
N SER A 60 7.24 26.25 -10.96
CA SER A 60 7.54 27.67 -11.16
C SER A 60 7.62 28.01 -12.65
N SER A 61 7.36 29.26 -13.02
CA SER A 61 7.47 29.74 -14.42
C SER A 61 8.90 29.67 -14.98
N THR A 62 9.91 29.65 -14.10
CA THR A 62 11.34 29.56 -14.43
C THR A 62 11.86 28.12 -14.54
N GLY A 63 11.07 27.14 -14.10
CA GLY A 63 11.47 25.73 -14.01
C GLY A 63 12.05 25.37 -12.63
N TYR A 64 12.22 24.07 -12.38
CA TYR A 64 12.76 23.55 -11.11
C TYR A 64 13.80 22.47 -11.40
N VAL A 65 14.61 22.16 -10.39
CA VAL A 65 15.50 21.00 -10.38
C VAL A 65 14.85 19.94 -9.50
N ASP A 66 14.51 18.80 -10.08
CA ASP A 66 13.92 17.68 -9.33
C ASP A 66 15.02 16.93 -8.57
N PHE A 67 14.97 16.94 -7.24
CA PHE A 67 15.90 16.18 -6.40
C PHE A 67 15.39 14.79 -6.03
N GLY A 68 14.16 14.43 -6.39
CA GLY A 68 13.63 13.11 -6.15
C GLY A 68 12.14 13.11 -5.82
N ARG A 69 11.59 11.91 -5.86
CA ARG A 69 10.18 11.61 -5.61
C ARG A 69 10.05 10.75 -4.37
N PHE A 70 8.95 10.94 -3.68
CA PHE A 70 8.62 10.13 -2.52
C PHE A 70 7.97 8.84 -3.02
N ASP A 71 8.73 7.75 -3.04
CA ASP A 71 8.18 6.43 -3.33
C ASP A 71 7.61 5.78 -2.07
N LYS A 72 6.62 4.90 -2.28
CA LYS A 72 5.83 4.24 -1.26
C LYS A 72 6.57 3.13 -0.51
N PHE A 73 7.78 2.76 -0.95
CA PHE A 73 8.52 1.59 -0.48
C PHE A 73 9.75 2.01 0.34
N ASP A 74 9.62 1.99 1.67
CA ASP A 74 10.73 2.00 2.65
C ASP A 74 11.67 3.20 2.67
N HIS A 75 11.23 4.38 2.21
CA HIS A 75 12.02 5.60 2.28
C HIS A 75 11.75 6.44 3.52
N PHE A 76 11.10 5.90 4.55
CA PHE A 76 10.89 6.61 5.81
C PHE A 76 11.25 5.71 6.99
N ASN A 77 12.42 5.95 7.56
CA ASN A 77 13.05 5.05 8.54
C ASN A 77 13.48 5.81 9.79
N ALA A 78 13.82 5.07 10.84
CA ALA A 78 14.45 5.62 12.03
C ALA A 78 15.76 6.33 11.67
N GLY A 79 15.98 7.48 12.30
CA GLY A 79 17.19 8.28 12.15
C GLY A 79 18.31 7.82 13.09
N SER A 80 19.45 8.48 12.93
CA SER A 80 20.61 8.32 13.80
C SER A 80 21.28 9.68 14.03
N GLY A 81 22.06 9.79 15.10
CA GLY A 81 22.69 11.05 15.48
C GLY A 81 21.66 12.08 15.92
N ASP A 82 21.67 13.25 15.29
CA ASP A 82 20.78 14.38 15.61
C ASP A 82 19.38 14.27 14.97
N ALA A 83 19.19 13.33 14.03
CA ALA A 83 17.92 13.09 13.36
C ALA A 83 17.12 11.98 14.06
N ASN A 84 15.83 12.21 14.30
CA ASN A 84 14.91 11.20 14.83
C ASN A 84 14.44 10.24 13.75
N PHE A 85 14.17 10.76 12.55
CA PHE A 85 13.77 9.96 11.38
C PHE A 85 14.47 10.47 10.14
N VAL A 86 14.53 9.63 9.11
CA VAL A 86 15.09 9.98 7.80
C VAL A 86 14.08 9.64 6.73
N GLN A 87 13.77 10.63 5.90
CA GLN A 87 12.96 10.46 4.71
C GLN A 87 13.81 10.64 3.46
N GLU A 88 13.76 9.68 2.55
CA GLU A 88 14.58 9.69 1.33
C GLU A 88 13.71 9.89 0.09
N TYR A 89 14.28 10.60 -0.89
CA TYR A 89 13.66 10.90 -2.17
C TYR A 89 14.64 10.51 -3.26
N TYR A 90 14.15 9.72 -4.22
CA TYR A 90 14.96 9.11 -5.28
C TYR A 90 14.39 9.42 -6.66
N ASN A 91 15.14 9.10 -7.71
CA ASN A 91 14.70 9.25 -9.11
C ASN A 91 14.42 10.70 -9.53
N GLY A 92 15.25 11.64 -9.04
CA GLY A 92 15.24 13.03 -9.48
C GLY A 92 15.90 13.22 -10.85
N ASP A 93 16.12 14.48 -11.23
CA ASP A 93 16.67 14.85 -12.54
C ASP A 93 18.03 14.19 -12.80
N LEU A 94 18.21 13.62 -13.99
CA LEU A 94 19.46 12.98 -14.40
C LEU A 94 20.56 13.96 -14.83
N LYS A 95 20.21 15.20 -15.18
CA LYS A 95 21.15 16.17 -15.79
C LYS A 95 22.37 16.40 -14.90
N LYS A 96 23.58 16.13 -15.37
CA LYS A 96 24.86 16.16 -14.60
C LYS A 96 25.01 15.07 -13.52
N CYS A 97 24.09 14.12 -13.46
CA CYS A 97 24.04 13.01 -12.50
C CYS A 97 23.89 11.66 -13.22
N GLU A 98 24.21 11.60 -14.53
CA GLU A 98 24.01 10.43 -15.39
C GLU A 98 24.93 9.26 -15.02
N THR A 99 26.01 9.55 -14.29
CA THR A 99 26.99 8.56 -13.82
C THR A 99 26.82 8.21 -12.34
N SER A 100 25.74 8.65 -11.68
CA SER A 100 25.48 8.29 -10.29
C SER A 100 25.29 6.78 -10.13
N PHE A 101 25.66 6.27 -8.94
CA PHE A 101 25.48 4.86 -8.60
C PHE A 101 23.99 4.49 -8.76
N ASP A 102 23.71 3.34 -9.37
CA ASP A 102 22.38 2.84 -9.71
C ASP A 102 21.51 3.69 -10.66
N LYS A 103 22.05 4.75 -11.27
CA LYS A 103 21.32 5.65 -12.20
C LYS A 103 20.05 6.28 -11.60
N LEU A 104 20.03 6.46 -10.28
CA LEU A 104 18.89 7.03 -9.55
C LEU A 104 18.72 8.55 -9.78
N GLY A 105 19.58 9.18 -10.59
CA GLY A 105 19.55 10.62 -10.82
C GLY A 105 19.95 11.41 -9.58
N ARG A 106 19.28 12.55 -9.38
CA ARG A 106 19.40 13.32 -8.13
C ARG A 106 18.65 12.62 -7.00
N THR A 107 19.17 12.79 -5.79
CA THR A 107 18.54 12.30 -4.56
C THR A 107 18.46 13.40 -3.50
N ALA A 108 17.46 13.31 -2.63
CA ALA A 108 17.35 14.11 -1.42
C ALA A 108 17.19 13.21 -0.20
N GLN A 109 17.79 13.64 0.91
CA GLN A 109 17.58 13.05 2.21
C GLN A 109 17.10 14.14 3.16
N VAL A 110 15.95 13.93 3.77
CA VAL A 110 15.34 14.81 4.75
C VAL A 110 15.53 14.18 6.13
N ASN A 111 16.42 14.79 6.92
CA ASN A 111 16.65 14.43 8.31
C ASN A 111 15.58 15.11 9.17
N VAL A 112 14.66 14.33 9.70
CA VAL A 112 13.55 14.82 10.51
C VAL A 112 13.99 14.93 11.96
N ILE A 113 13.92 16.14 12.50
CA ILE A 113 14.22 16.47 13.89
C ILE A 113 12.91 16.74 14.61
N CYS A 114 12.66 16.03 15.70
CA CYS A 114 11.46 16.24 16.50
C CYS A 114 11.63 17.49 17.37
N GLY A 115 10.76 18.47 17.16
CA GLY A 115 10.74 19.72 17.93
C GLY A 115 11.23 20.91 17.11
N ASN A 116 12.29 21.56 17.57
CA ASN A 116 12.78 22.82 16.99
C ASN A 116 14.19 22.65 16.42
N CYS A 117 14.54 23.51 15.47
CA CYS A 117 15.90 23.58 14.96
C CYS A 117 16.90 23.87 16.09
N PRO A 118 18.11 23.25 16.08
CA PRO A 118 19.16 23.52 17.07
C PRO A 118 19.52 25.01 17.19
N ASN A 119 19.38 25.75 16.09
CA ASN A 119 19.73 27.16 15.95
C ASN A 119 18.65 28.11 16.51
N GLY A 120 17.49 27.57 16.94
CA GLY A 120 16.35 28.35 17.41
C GLY A 120 15.58 29.13 16.33
N GLN A 121 15.90 28.94 15.05
CA GLN A 121 15.25 29.62 13.92
C GLN A 121 13.79 29.19 13.71
N CYS A 122 13.43 27.98 14.14
CA CYS A 122 12.06 27.49 14.11
C CYS A 122 11.33 27.91 15.38
N VAL A 123 10.45 28.92 15.29
CA VAL A 123 9.62 29.36 16.42
C VAL A 123 8.15 29.22 16.08
N GLY A 124 7.58 28.04 16.39
CA GLY A 124 6.15 27.75 16.29
C GLY A 124 5.65 27.45 14.87
N GLY A 125 4.69 26.53 14.75
CA GLY A 125 4.07 26.13 13.48
C GLY A 125 4.10 24.62 13.23
N LEU A 126 3.90 24.21 11.97
CA LEU A 126 3.96 22.82 11.50
C LEU A 126 5.40 22.32 11.25
N GLY A 127 6.41 23.16 11.52
CA GLY A 127 7.83 22.88 11.29
C GLY A 127 8.49 23.86 10.32
N CYS A 128 9.81 23.73 10.15
CA CYS A 128 10.60 24.51 9.19
C CYS A 128 11.94 23.82 8.88
N ILE A 129 12.54 24.21 7.76
CA ILE A 129 13.86 23.73 7.34
C ILE A 129 14.93 24.47 8.16
N CYS A 130 15.78 23.70 8.84
CA CYS A 130 16.85 24.19 9.71
C CYS A 130 18.14 24.47 8.96
N ASN A 131 18.46 23.62 7.99
CA ASN A 131 19.69 23.69 7.24
C ASN A 131 19.55 22.89 5.94
N VAL A 132 20.23 23.34 4.89
CA VAL A 132 20.31 22.65 3.61
C VAL A 132 21.79 22.49 3.26
N THR A 133 22.22 21.25 3.04
CA THR A 133 23.61 20.94 2.70
C THR A 133 23.66 20.18 1.38
N TYR A 134 24.37 20.74 0.40
CA TYR A 134 24.62 20.08 -0.88
C TYR A 134 25.95 19.32 -0.80
N GLU A 135 25.90 18.00 -0.60
CA GLU A 135 27.10 17.15 -0.67
C GLU A 135 27.70 17.12 -2.08
N SER A 136 26.83 17.20 -3.09
CA SER A 136 27.22 17.30 -4.50
C SER A 136 26.10 17.95 -5.31
N THR A 137 26.31 18.15 -6.61
CA THR A 137 25.24 18.57 -7.52
C THR A 137 24.11 17.55 -7.68
N CYS A 138 24.29 16.34 -7.15
CA CYS A 138 23.40 15.21 -7.30
C CYS A 138 22.74 14.76 -5.98
N ARG A 139 23.15 15.31 -4.84
CA ARG A 139 22.63 14.92 -3.53
C ARG A 139 22.49 16.12 -2.62
N VAL A 140 21.29 16.29 -2.07
CA VAL A 140 20.97 17.31 -1.07
C VAL A 140 20.55 16.66 0.23
N LEU A 141 21.07 17.17 1.34
CA LEU A 141 20.66 16.82 2.69
C LEU A 141 19.90 18.01 3.28
N VAL A 142 18.76 17.75 3.90
CA VAL A 142 17.92 18.79 4.48
C VAL A 142 17.57 18.41 5.90
N ASP A 143 17.89 19.28 6.84
CA ASP A 143 17.48 19.11 8.23
C ASP A 143 16.13 19.82 8.41
N LEU A 144 15.08 19.05 8.71
CA LEU A 144 13.72 19.52 8.84
C LEU A 144 13.25 19.32 10.28
N ALA A 145 12.94 20.40 10.99
CA ALA A 145 12.32 20.31 12.30
C ALA A 145 10.80 20.33 12.18
N ILE A 146 10.12 19.33 12.74
CA ILE A 146 8.65 19.25 12.80
C ILE A 146 8.18 18.86 14.20
N PRO A 147 6.94 19.21 14.59
CA PRO A 147 6.32 18.65 15.77
C PRO A 147 6.04 17.15 15.52
N CYS A 148 6.89 16.28 16.07
CA CYS A 148 6.64 14.84 15.99
C CYS A 148 5.42 14.45 16.82
N VAL A 149 4.70 13.45 16.33
CA VAL A 149 3.57 12.84 17.02
C VAL A 149 4.08 11.96 18.16
N GLU A 150 3.31 11.87 19.24
CA GLU A 150 3.58 10.94 20.33
C GLU A 150 3.76 9.51 19.80
N PRO A 151 4.69 8.73 20.37
CA PRO A 151 4.91 7.35 19.94
C PRO A 151 3.64 6.53 20.13
N GLY A 152 3.25 5.83 19.06
CA GLY A 152 2.14 4.90 19.07
C GLY A 152 2.52 3.55 19.66
N LEU A 153 1.76 2.51 19.29
CA LEU A 153 2.01 1.14 19.73
C LEU A 153 3.34 0.60 19.20
N ARG A 154 3.92 -0.34 19.94
CA ARG A 154 5.19 -0.99 19.62
C ARG A 154 4.97 -2.18 18.69
N VAL A 155 5.45 -2.05 17.46
CA VAL A 155 5.26 -3.00 16.36
C VAL A 155 6.28 -4.13 16.43
N PHE A 156 5.83 -5.37 16.22
CA PHE A 156 6.72 -6.51 16.09
C PHE A 156 7.14 -6.73 14.63
N GLU A 157 8.20 -6.05 14.22
CA GLU A 157 8.72 -6.05 12.85
C GLU A 157 9.13 -7.46 12.38
N GLY A 158 8.94 -7.71 11.07
CA GLY A 158 9.24 -8.97 10.41
C GLY A 158 8.24 -10.10 10.70
N PHE A 159 7.14 -9.80 11.41
CA PHE A 159 6.04 -10.74 11.64
C PHE A 159 4.96 -10.60 10.58
N THR A 160 4.41 -11.72 10.12
CA THR A 160 3.35 -11.74 9.10
C THR A 160 2.35 -12.85 9.39
N VAL A 161 1.08 -12.54 9.19
CA VAL A 161 -0.04 -13.48 9.22
C VAL A 161 -0.75 -13.37 7.88
N GLY A 162 -1.01 -14.48 7.20
CA GLY A 162 -1.74 -14.48 5.94
C GLY A 162 -2.51 -15.76 5.70
N PHE A 163 -3.35 -15.78 4.67
CA PHE A 163 -4.10 -16.99 4.31
C PHE A 163 -3.19 -18.03 3.65
N HIS A 164 -3.44 -19.30 3.96
CA HIS A 164 -2.76 -20.43 3.36
C HIS A 164 -3.67 -21.15 2.34
N PRO A 165 -3.19 -21.45 1.11
CA PRO A 165 -1.86 -21.10 0.56
C PRO A 165 -1.71 -19.58 0.33
N ARG A 166 -0.46 -19.10 0.35
CA ARG A 166 -0.10 -17.67 0.38
C ARG A 166 -0.82 -16.91 -0.74
N SER A 167 -1.81 -16.12 -0.34
CA SER A 167 -2.67 -15.36 -1.26
C SER A 167 -2.80 -13.91 -0.84
N TRP A 168 -2.96 -13.66 0.47
CA TRP A 168 -3.10 -12.32 1.03
C TRP A 168 -2.61 -12.26 2.47
N GLU A 169 -1.91 -11.18 2.82
CA GLU A 169 -1.46 -10.87 4.17
C GLU A 169 -2.55 -10.12 4.97
N ILE A 170 -2.90 -10.64 6.15
CA ILE A 170 -3.80 -10.02 7.12
C ILE A 170 -3.03 -9.11 8.07
N VAL A 171 -1.82 -9.54 8.43
CA VAL A 171 -0.85 -8.76 9.18
C VAL A 171 0.44 -8.79 8.39
N TYR A 172 1.02 -7.62 8.15
CA TYR A 172 2.32 -7.49 7.50
C TYR A 172 3.24 -6.62 8.34
N ASN A 173 4.47 -7.06 8.51
CA ASN A 173 5.47 -6.40 9.36
C ASN A 173 4.96 -6.06 10.78
N GLY A 174 4.16 -6.93 11.38
CA GLY A 174 3.54 -6.72 12.70
C GLY A 174 2.32 -5.80 12.72
N MET A 175 1.93 -5.21 11.59
CA MET A 175 0.78 -4.31 11.48
C MET A 175 -0.40 -4.94 10.75
N THR A 176 -1.59 -4.78 11.32
CA THR A 176 -2.85 -5.30 10.79
C THR A 176 -3.28 -4.50 9.57
N GLN A 177 -3.57 -5.21 8.48
CA GLN A 177 -3.99 -4.64 7.21
C GLN A 177 -5.46 -4.19 7.27
N LEU A 178 -5.78 -3.21 6.41
CA LEU A 178 -7.14 -2.70 6.25
C LEU A 178 -8.14 -3.83 5.94
N GLY A 179 -9.29 -3.80 6.62
CA GLY A 179 -10.35 -4.79 6.54
C GLY A 179 -10.29 -5.87 7.63
N TYR A 180 -9.20 -5.90 8.42
CA TYR A 180 -9.00 -6.88 9.50
C TYR A 180 -8.71 -6.23 10.85
N GLU A 181 -8.64 -4.90 10.92
CA GLU A 181 -8.54 -4.16 12.18
C GLU A 181 -9.84 -4.23 13.00
N LYS A 182 -10.98 -4.45 12.32
CA LYS A 182 -12.33 -4.61 12.87
C LYS A 182 -13.15 -5.53 11.98
N ALA A 183 -14.32 -5.95 12.45
CA ALA A 183 -15.26 -6.72 11.65
C ALA A 183 -15.98 -5.80 10.64
N TYR A 184 -15.79 -6.08 9.35
CA TYR A 184 -16.49 -5.43 8.25
C TYR A 184 -17.34 -6.44 7.48
N ASP A 185 -18.53 -6.02 7.04
CA ASP A 185 -19.44 -6.88 6.28
C ASP A 185 -18.85 -7.26 4.91
N GLU A 186 -18.08 -6.36 4.30
CA GLU A 186 -17.44 -6.55 2.99
C GLU A 186 -16.35 -7.63 3.02
N PHE A 187 -15.71 -7.82 4.18
CA PHE A 187 -14.64 -8.81 4.41
C PHE A 187 -15.15 -10.06 5.12
N SER A 188 -16.47 -10.26 5.16
CA SER A 188 -17.08 -11.32 5.93
C SER A 188 -17.06 -12.69 5.24
N PHE A 189 -16.78 -13.72 6.04
CA PHE A 189 -16.89 -15.11 5.64
C PHE A 189 -18.35 -15.54 5.65
N ARG A 190 -18.78 -16.25 4.59
CA ARG A 190 -20.15 -16.77 4.47
C ARG A 190 -20.30 -18.10 5.18
N THR A 191 -21.53 -18.52 5.46
CA THR A 191 -21.87 -19.80 6.10
C THR A 191 -21.16 -21.03 5.50
N GLU A 192 -20.94 -21.03 4.19
CA GLU A 192 -20.34 -22.14 3.46
C GLU A 192 -18.87 -22.38 3.82
N GLN A 193 -18.13 -21.33 4.17
CA GLN A 193 -16.72 -21.43 4.57
C GLN A 193 -16.64 -21.90 6.02
N ARG A 194 -16.36 -23.18 6.25
CA ARG A 194 -16.34 -23.75 7.62
C ARG A 194 -15.01 -23.56 8.32
N ASP A 195 -13.95 -23.41 7.55
CA ASP A 195 -12.60 -23.29 8.07
C ASP A 195 -11.77 -22.28 7.27
N VAL A 196 -10.77 -21.73 7.94
CA VAL A 196 -9.76 -20.84 7.36
C VAL A 196 -8.40 -21.27 7.88
N THR A 197 -7.46 -21.45 6.96
CA THR A 197 -6.07 -21.77 7.31
C THR A 197 -5.21 -20.53 7.18
N LEU A 198 -4.47 -20.21 8.26
CA LEU A 198 -3.54 -19.08 8.32
C LEU A 198 -2.11 -19.60 8.46
N TYR A 199 -1.17 -18.91 7.80
CA TYR A 199 0.25 -19.07 8.05
C TYR A 199 0.78 -17.89 8.85
N LEU A 200 1.75 -18.18 9.72
CA LEU A 200 2.48 -17.21 10.53
C LEU A 200 3.97 -17.34 10.19
N THR A 201 4.64 -16.21 9.98
CA THR A 201 6.09 -16.14 9.81
C THR A 201 6.66 -15.02 10.65
N ALA A 202 7.85 -15.25 11.21
CA ALA A 202 8.65 -14.24 11.90
C ALA A 202 10.12 -14.38 11.51
N VAL A 203 10.91 -13.34 11.77
CA VAL A 203 12.38 -13.43 11.71
C VAL A 203 12.84 -14.50 12.71
N ALA A 204 13.70 -15.42 12.26
CA ALA A 204 14.07 -16.60 13.06
C ALA A 204 14.64 -16.25 14.44
N SER A 205 15.46 -15.21 14.54
CA SER A 205 16.06 -14.73 15.80
C SER A 205 15.04 -14.18 16.80
N LEU A 206 13.86 -13.76 16.35
CA LEU A 206 12.80 -13.19 17.19
C LEU A 206 11.60 -14.13 17.35
N SER A 207 11.57 -15.25 16.62
CA SER A 207 10.44 -16.18 16.57
C SER A 207 10.00 -16.69 17.94
N SER A 208 10.93 -16.89 18.89
CA SER A 208 10.64 -17.38 20.23
C SER A 208 9.84 -16.41 21.10
N LEU A 209 9.78 -15.13 20.72
CA LEU A 209 9.00 -14.11 21.41
C LEU A 209 7.50 -14.25 21.13
N VAL A 210 7.12 -14.91 20.02
CA VAL A 210 5.73 -15.11 19.62
C VAL A 210 5.10 -16.19 20.49
N GLN A 211 4.04 -15.81 21.20
CA GLN A 211 3.34 -16.68 22.13
C GLN A 211 2.11 -17.33 21.49
N LYS A 212 1.43 -18.18 22.27
CA LYS A 212 0.23 -18.89 21.83
C LYS A 212 -0.92 -17.89 21.58
N PRO A 213 -1.62 -18.00 20.43
CA PRO A 213 -2.78 -17.17 20.11
C PRO A 213 -3.97 -17.44 21.05
N THR A 214 -4.79 -16.41 21.23
CA THR A 214 -6.06 -16.46 21.95
C THR A 214 -7.18 -15.94 21.03
N ILE A 215 -8.41 -16.39 21.26
CA ILE A 215 -9.59 -15.92 20.51
C ILE A 215 -10.57 -15.26 21.46
N LYS A 216 -11.21 -14.20 20.98
CA LYS A 216 -12.41 -13.62 21.55
C LYS A 216 -13.49 -13.56 20.48
N ILE A 217 -14.72 -13.94 20.85
CA ILE A 217 -15.85 -14.01 19.92
C ILE A 217 -16.93 -13.03 20.41
N SER A 218 -17.45 -12.21 19.51
CA SER A 218 -18.54 -11.27 19.77
C SER A 218 -19.67 -11.44 18.74
N PRO A 219 -20.92 -11.66 19.15
CA PRO A 219 -21.36 -12.00 20.51
C PRO A 219 -20.88 -13.39 20.96
N GLU A 220 -20.72 -13.60 22.27
CA GLU A 220 -20.15 -14.84 22.87
C GLU A 220 -20.93 -16.12 22.54
N GLN A 221 -22.20 -16.03 22.16
CA GLN A 221 -23.05 -17.18 21.87
C GLN A 221 -23.49 -17.20 20.42
N GLY A 222 -23.48 -18.40 19.81
CA GLY A 222 -24.03 -18.64 18.47
C GLY A 222 -22.99 -18.96 17.41
N LEU A 223 -21.70 -18.83 17.73
CA LEU A 223 -20.58 -19.27 16.92
C LEU A 223 -19.59 -20.04 17.82
N ASP A 224 -19.39 -21.33 17.53
CA ASP A 224 -18.29 -22.10 18.11
C ASP A 224 -17.05 -21.92 17.23
N VAL A 225 -15.90 -21.62 17.81
CA VAL A 225 -14.63 -21.43 17.10
C VAL A 225 -13.53 -22.21 17.79
N GLN A 226 -12.80 -23.01 17.03
CA GLN A 226 -11.68 -23.83 17.51
C GLN A 226 -10.42 -23.50 16.72
N LEU A 227 -9.32 -23.22 17.44
CA LEU A 227 -7.99 -23.14 16.82
C LEU A 227 -7.28 -24.49 16.94
N SER A 228 -6.71 -24.92 15.81
CA SER A 228 -5.79 -26.07 15.77
C SER A 228 -4.56 -25.75 14.91
N GLY A 229 -3.65 -26.71 14.78
CA GLY A 229 -2.38 -26.54 14.06
C GLY A 229 -1.18 -26.23 14.95
N SER A 230 -0.02 -26.00 14.35
CA SER A 230 1.23 -25.75 15.08
C SER A 230 1.16 -24.44 15.88
N GLY A 231 0.45 -23.42 15.38
CA GLY A 231 0.34 -22.13 16.05
C GLY A 231 -0.56 -22.18 17.27
N ALA A 232 -1.67 -22.91 17.20
CA ALA A 232 -2.53 -23.17 18.35
C ALA A 232 -1.82 -23.91 19.50
N ASN A 233 -0.75 -24.65 19.18
CA ASN A 233 0.11 -25.32 20.16
C ASN A 233 1.28 -24.46 20.66
N GLY A 234 1.38 -23.19 20.21
CA GLY A 234 2.45 -22.27 20.60
C GLY A 234 3.80 -22.57 19.95
N LYS A 235 3.85 -23.24 18.79
CA LYS A 235 5.12 -23.43 18.08
C LYS A 235 5.59 -22.10 17.45
N PRO A 236 6.83 -21.66 17.71
CA PRO A 236 7.37 -20.43 17.12
C PRO A 236 7.33 -20.43 15.58
N PRO A 237 6.84 -19.37 14.92
CA PRO A 237 6.88 -19.22 13.47
C PRO A 237 8.25 -18.75 12.98
N THR A 238 8.75 -19.33 11.89
CA THR A 238 9.93 -18.79 11.17
C THR A 238 9.63 -18.61 9.69
N THR A 239 10.37 -17.76 9.00
CA THR A 239 10.24 -17.57 7.54
C THR A 239 10.47 -18.86 6.75
N LEU A 240 11.39 -19.72 7.19
CA LEU A 240 11.71 -21.01 6.54
C LEU A 240 10.78 -22.15 6.98
N SER A 241 10.22 -22.06 8.18
CA SER A 241 9.24 -23.02 8.70
C SER A 241 8.05 -22.26 9.27
N PRO A 242 7.10 -21.86 8.40
CA PRO A 242 5.90 -21.16 8.83
C PRO A 242 5.06 -22.01 9.77
N THR A 243 4.45 -21.36 10.75
CA THR A 243 3.52 -21.99 11.67
C THR A 243 2.10 -21.84 11.13
N ILE A 244 1.27 -22.87 11.27
CA ILE A 244 -0.09 -22.90 10.74
C ILE A 244 -1.11 -22.81 11.88
N ILE A 245 -2.10 -21.93 11.73
CA ILE A 245 -3.31 -21.90 12.54
C ILE A 245 -4.47 -22.28 11.64
N LEU A 246 -5.20 -23.32 12.00
CA LEU A 246 -6.49 -23.65 11.40
C LEU A 246 -7.59 -23.09 12.31
N VAL A 247 -8.40 -22.20 11.77
CA VAL A 247 -9.59 -21.65 12.41
C VAL A 247 -10.78 -22.43 11.89
N ASP A 248 -11.32 -23.35 12.70
CA ASP A 248 -12.57 -24.06 12.41
C ASP A 248 -13.71 -23.35 13.14
N TRP A 249 -14.80 -23.06 12.44
CA TRP A 249 -15.94 -22.39 13.04
C TRP A 249 -17.26 -23.00 12.63
N ARG A 250 -18.20 -23.04 13.58
CA ARG A 250 -19.53 -23.59 13.37
C ARG A 250 -20.58 -22.62 13.90
N CYS A 251 -21.41 -22.11 12.99
CA CYS A 251 -22.57 -21.31 13.36
C CYS A 251 -23.63 -22.22 14.02
N GLU A 252 -23.95 -21.92 15.26
CA GLU A 252 -25.05 -22.56 16.00
C GLU A 252 -26.34 -21.75 15.92
N LYS A 253 -26.22 -20.42 15.82
CA LYS A 253 -27.35 -19.50 15.68
C LYS A 253 -27.19 -18.66 14.42
N THR A 254 -28.27 -18.53 13.66
CA THR A 254 -28.34 -17.64 12.49
C THR A 254 -28.47 -16.19 12.93
N ARG A 255 -27.77 -15.28 12.26
CA ARG A 255 -27.81 -13.84 12.53
C ARG A 255 -27.59 -13.06 11.24
N ASP A 256 -28.32 -11.95 11.14
CA ASP A 256 -28.18 -11.00 10.04
C ASP A 256 -26.97 -10.06 10.23
N THR A 257 -26.45 -9.96 11.46
CA THR A 257 -25.19 -9.26 11.78
C THR A 257 -24.03 -10.24 11.84
N PRO A 258 -22.82 -9.86 11.38
CA PRO A 258 -21.64 -10.71 11.49
C PRO A 258 -21.28 -11.01 12.95
N TYR A 259 -20.74 -12.20 13.18
CA TYR A 259 -19.95 -12.50 14.36
C TYR A 259 -18.53 -11.95 14.15
N GLU A 260 -17.98 -11.35 15.17
CA GLU A 260 -16.59 -10.88 15.21
C GLU A 260 -15.75 -11.96 15.88
N VAL A 261 -14.72 -12.43 15.19
CA VAL A 261 -13.74 -13.39 15.69
C VAL A 261 -12.39 -12.68 15.75
N GLU A 262 -12.05 -12.18 16.93
CA GLU A 262 -10.80 -11.48 17.20
C GLU A 262 -9.75 -12.50 17.62
N ILE A 263 -8.64 -12.55 16.89
CA ILE A 263 -7.49 -13.40 17.20
C ILE A 263 -6.36 -12.49 17.68
N THR A 264 -5.89 -12.75 18.90
CA THR A 264 -4.79 -12.03 19.54
C THR A 264 -3.58 -12.93 19.68
N ILE A 265 -2.44 -12.51 19.13
CA ILE A 265 -1.15 -13.18 19.22
C ILE A 265 -0.23 -12.33 20.11
N PRO A 266 -0.01 -12.73 21.37
CA PRO A 266 0.90 -12.01 22.24
C PRO A 266 2.35 -12.16 21.77
N VAL A 267 3.12 -11.09 21.91
CA VAL A 267 4.57 -11.09 21.63
C VAL A 267 5.29 -10.49 22.82
N GLU A 268 6.31 -11.18 23.32
CA GLU A 268 7.03 -10.75 24.53
C GLU A 268 7.75 -9.41 24.31
N ASN A 269 7.46 -8.42 25.17
CA ASN A 269 7.98 -7.03 25.13
C ASN A 269 7.48 -6.16 23.96
N TYR A 270 6.45 -6.59 23.23
CA TYR A 270 5.79 -5.80 22.17
C TYR A 270 4.28 -5.70 22.45
N ASP A 271 3.60 -4.81 21.73
CA ASP A 271 2.15 -4.83 21.70
C ASP A 271 1.66 -6.08 20.94
N PRO A 272 0.56 -6.72 21.40
CA PRO A 272 0.09 -7.94 20.80
C PRO A 272 -0.42 -7.68 19.38
N VAL A 273 -0.18 -8.64 18.49
CA VAL A 273 -0.71 -8.59 17.12
C VAL A 273 -2.16 -9.06 17.14
N GLN A 274 -3.07 -8.22 16.66
CA GLN A 274 -4.51 -8.48 16.72
C GLN A 274 -5.17 -8.26 15.36
N PHE A 275 -6.05 -9.17 14.98
CA PHE A 275 -6.88 -9.03 13.79
C PHE A 275 -8.24 -9.72 13.99
N THR A 276 -9.23 -9.23 13.26
CA THR A 276 -10.63 -9.62 13.42
C THR A 276 -11.19 -10.14 12.11
N PHE A 277 -11.84 -11.29 12.16
CA PHE A 277 -12.67 -11.78 11.06
C PHE A 277 -14.15 -11.52 11.32
N ALA A 278 -14.87 -11.15 10.28
CA ALA A 278 -16.33 -11.10 10.28
C ALA A 278 -16.88 -12.43 9.73
N LYS A 279 -17.88 -13.02 10.40
CA LYS A 279 -18.52 -14.26 9.98
C LYS A 279 -20.04 -14.09 9.94
N ILE A 280 -20.65 -14.16 8.76
CA ILE A 280 -22.10 -14.01 8.63
C ILE A 280 -22.78 -15.38 8.53
N SER A 281 -23.88 -15.53 9.28
CA SER A 281 -24.75 -16.70 9.22
C SER A 281 -26.08 -16.36 8.53
N ILE A 282 -26.07 -16.29 7.18
CA ILE A 282 -27.27 -15.96 6.40
C ILE A 282 -28.25 -17.14 6.39
N ILE A 283 -29.51 -16.86 6.72
CA ILE A 283 -30.64 -17.72 6.41
C ILE A 283 -30.79 -17.71 4.89
N ALA A 284 -30.26 -18.71 4.19
CA ALA A 284 -30.59 -18.89 2.79
C ALA A 284 -32.11 -19.02 2.69
N CYS A 285 -32.76 -17.95 2.22
CA CYS A 285 -34.17 -17.87 1.93
C CYS A 285 -34.59 -19.07 1.06
N THR A 286 -35.20 -20.07 1.68
CA THR A 286 -36.05 -21.05 0.98
C THR A 286 -37.16 -20.36 0.16
N LEU A 287 -37.42 -19.07 0.40
CA LEU A 287 -38.31 -18.21 -0.38
C LEU A 287 -37.73 -17.74 -1.74
N PHE A 288 -36.41 -17.61 -1.90
CA PHE A 288 -35.82 -17.22 -3.19
C PHE A 288 -35.69 -18.39 -4.17
N CYS A 289 -35.72 -19.64 -3.68
CA CYS A 289 -35.78 -20.83 -4.55
C CYS A 289 -37.10 -20.91 -5.32
N VAL A 290 -38.20 -20.40 -4.76
CA VAL A 290 -39.52 -20.40 -5.43
C VAL A 290 -39.67 -19.22 -6.40
N GLY A 291 -39.09 -18.05 -6.08
CA GLY A 291 -39.07 -16.89 -6.99
C GLY A 291 -38.05 -17.00 -8.13
N GLY A 292 -36.87 -17.59 -7.86
CA GLY A 292 -35.80 -17.77 -8.84
C GLY A 292 -36.12 -18.78 -9.94
N PHE A 293 -36.93 -19.80 -9.65
CA PHE A 293 -37.37 -20.78 -10.65
C PHE A 293 -38.41 -20.17 -11.62
N VAL A 294 -39.23 -19.23 -11.16
CA VAL A 294 -40.22 -18.52 -12.00
C VAL A 294 -39.55 -17.45 -12.86
N TYR A 295 -38.47 -16.81 -12.38
CA TYR A 295 -37.71 -15.85 -13.21
C TYR A 295 -36.85 -16.55 -14.28
N ARG A 296 -36.27 -17.71 -13.96
CA ARG A 296 -35.37 -18.46 -14.88
C ARG A 296 -36.09 -19.11 -16.06
N THR A 297 -37.42 -19.22 -16.05
CA THR A 297 -38.21 -19.72 -17.19
C THR A 297 -38.66 -18.61 -18.16
N ARG A 298 -38.48 -17.33 -17.83
CA ARG A 298 -38.82 -16.20 -18.73
C ARG A 298 -37.62 -15.47 -19.35
N VAL A 299 -36.40 -15.73 -18.91
CA VAL A 299 -35.18 -15.13 -19.48
C VAL A 299 -34.26 -16.20 -20.08
N GLY A 300 -34.87 -17.20 -20.72
CA GLY A 300 -34.15 -18.06 -21.65
C GLY A 300 -33.99 -17.35 -22.98
N ASN A 301 -32.90 -16.58 -23.15
CA ASN A 301 -32.29 -16.31 -24.47
C ASN A 301 -30.98 -15.48 -24.46
N LEU A 302 -30.13 -15.55 -23.43
CA LEU A 302 -28.76 -15.05 -23.55
C LEU A 302 -27.76 -16.02 -22.90
N ARG A 303 -26.88 -16.59 -23.72
CA ARG A 303 -25.67 -17.33 -23.30
C ARG A 303 -24.52 -16.33 -23.25
N GLY A 304 -23.67 -16.38 -22.23
CA GLY A 304 -22.44 -15.58 -22.16
C GLY A 304 -21.79 -15.65 -20.77
N LEU A 305 -20.46 -15.56 -20.73
CA LEU A 305 -19.53 -15.78 -19.61
C LEU A 305 -19.59 -14.73 -18.47
N ASP A 306 -20.77 -14.30 -18.04
CA ASP A 306 -20.92 -13.32 -16.95
C ASP A 306 -21.84 -13.87 -15.85
N ALA A 307 -21.26 -14.59 -14.90
CA ALA A 307 -21.94 -14.97 -13.66
C ALA A 307 -20.97 -15.27 -12.51
N LEU A 308 -20.00 -14.40 -12.24
CA LEU A 308 -19.26 -14.36 -10.96
C LEU A 308 -18.90 -12.90 -10.60
N PRO A 309 -19.24 -12.39 -9.40
CA PRO A 309 -18.84 -11.05 -8.96
C PRO A 309 -17.36 -11.03 -8.54
N GLY A 310 -16.58 -10.05 -9.02
CA GLY A 310 -15.24 -9.74 -8.49
C GLY A 310 -14.08 -9.67 -9.50
N MET A 311 -14.31 -9.92 -10.79
CA MET A 311 -13.26 -9.90 -11.83
C MET A 311 -13.17 -8.57 -12.60
N ALA A 312 -13.28 -7.42 -11.92
CA ALA A 312 -13.03 -6.13 -12.56
C ALA A 312 -11.53 -5.77 -12.62
N ILE A 313 -10.67 -6.42 -11.83
CA ILE A 313 -9.24 -6.05 -11.75
C ILE A 313 -8.38 -6.84 -12.77
N LEU A 314 -8.83 -8.01 -13.23
CA LEU A 314 -8.11 -8.77 -14.26
C LEU A 314 -8.38 -8.26 -15.69
N SER A 315 -9.43 -7.48 -15.92
CA SER A 315 -9.66 -6.82 -17.22
C SER A 315 -8.71 -5.64 -17.44
N ALA A 316 -8.35 -4.90 -16.39
CA ALA A 316 -7.40 -3.78 -16.49
C ALA A 316 -5.95 -4.26 -16.69
N CYS A 317 -5.58 -5.43 -16.17
CA CYS A 317 -4.23 -5.99 -16.37
C CYS A 317 -4.03 -6.67 -17.73
N LEU A 318 -5.12 -7.12 -18.38
CA LEU A 318 -5.06 -7.70 -19.73
C LEU A 318 -5.05 -6.65 -20.85
N GLU A 319 -5.54 -5.42 -20.59
CA GLU A 319 -5.45 -4.31 -21.55
C GLU A 319 -4.04 -3.66 -21.62
N THR A 320 -3.19 -3.85 -20.61
CA THR A 320 -1.80 -3.35 -20.65
C THR A 320 -0.83 -4.35 -21.30
N ALA A 321 -1.24 -5.62 -21.49
CA ALA A 321 -0.40 -6.67 -22.05
C ALA A 321 -0.68 -6.99 -23.54
N SER A 322 -1.76 -6.46 -24.12
CA SER A 322 -2.03 -6.58 -25.56
C SER A 322 -1.89 -5.23 -26.27
N GLY A 323 -0.65 -4.84 -26.57
CA GLY A 323 -0.41 -3.84 -27.61
C GLY A 323 -1.03 -4.31 -28.92
N GLY A 324 -2.08 -3.62 -29.39
CA GLY A 324 -2.79 -4.04 -30.59
C GLY A 324 -3.92 -3.10 -30.98
N VAL A 325 -3.57 -2.10 -31.78
CA VAL A 325 -4.45 -1.21 -32.57
C VAL A 325 -5.76 -1.89 -33.00
N ARG A 326 -6.92 -1.31 -32.62
CA ARG A 326 -8.13 -1.38 -33.44
C ARG A 326 -9.09 -0.22 -33.13
N SER A 327 -9.18 0.69 -34.10
CA SER A 327 -10.19 1.73 -34.21
C SER A 327 -11.60 1.16 -34.10
N TYR A 328 -12.44 1.77 -33.26
CA TYR A 328 -13.89 1.70 -33.40
C TYR A 328 -14.32 2.81 -34.35
N THR A 329 -14.60 2.43 -35.60
CA THR A 329 -15.39 3.26 -36.51
C THR A 329 -16.85 3.24 -36.08
N ASN A 330 -17.42 4.44 -35.97
CA ASN A 330 -18.85 4.70 -35.83
C ASN A 330 -19.64 3.93 -36.90
N LEU A 331 -20.72 3.29 -36.47
CA LEU A 331 -21.77 2.74 -37.33
C LEU A 331 -22.77 3.86 -37.59
N ASP A 332 -22.58 4.57 -38.69
CA ASP A 332 -23.64 5.24 -39.44
C ASP A 332 -23.19 5.34 -40.91
N ASP A 333 -24.15 5.27 -41.82
CA ASP A 333 -24.03 5.29 -43.29
C ASP A 333 -23.76 3.96 -44.02
N ALA A 334 -24.71 3.04 -43.84
CA ALA A 334 -25.13 2.17 -44.92
C ALA A 334 -25.95 2.98 -45.95
N ASN A 335 -25.29 3.56 -46.95
CA ASN A 335 -25.85 3.81 -48.28
C ASN A 335 -24.78 4.46 -49.17
N ASN A 336 -24.14 3.66 -50.03
CA ASN A 336 -24.03 3.93 -51.47
C ASN A 336 -23.20 2.84 -52.14
N LEU A 337 -23.84 2.12 -53.05
CA LEU A 337 -23.20 1.28 -54.06
C LEU A 337 -22.31 2.15 -54.94
N SER A 338 -21.07 1.70 -55.22
CA SER A 338 -20.66 1.27 -56.57
C SER A 338 -19.13 1.32 -56.77
N VAL A 339 -18.57 0.16 -57.13
CA VAL A 339 -17.76 -0.07 -58.35
C VAL A 339 -16.29 0.46 -58.43
N ASP A 340 -15.42 -0.53 -58.67
CA ASP A 340 -14.18 -0.58 -59.46
C ASP A 340 -12.80 -0.05 -58.98
N GLN A 341 -11.91 -1.05 -58.81
CA GLN A 341 -10.75 -1.35 -59.67
C GLN A 341 -9.55 -0.39 -59.76
N ALA A 342 -8.44 -0.90 -59.21
CA ALA A 342 -7.10 -0.99 -59.83
C ALA A 342 -6.24 0.26 -60.16
N SER A 343 -5.00 0.18 -59.65
CA SER A 343 -3.73 0.47 -60.33
C SER A 343 -3.26 1.93 -60.50
N ARG A 344 -2.10 2.27 -59.91
CA ARG A 344 -0.81 2.46 -60.63
C ARG A 344 0.26 3.13 -59.76
N ASP A 345 1.46 2.56 -59.81
CA ASP A 345 2.75 3.21 -59.58
C ASP A 345 3.07 4.26 -60.67
N ARG A 346 3.74 5.37 -60.30
CA ARG A 346 5.01 5.87 -60.91
C ARG A 346 5.49 7.24 -60.36
N GLN A 347 6.62 7.20 -59.63
CA GLN A 347 7.95 7.74 -60.01
C GLN A 347 8.22 9.26 -60.18
N SER A 348 9.01 9.78 -59.21
CA SER A 348 10.25 10.60 -59.26
C SER A 348 10.35 11.93 -60.04
N THR A 349 10.88 12.99 -59.39
CA THR A 349 12.23 13.56 -59.69
C THR A 349 12.72 14.71 -58.76
N ALA A 350 14.02 14.60 -58.37
CA ALA A 350 15.09 15.62 -58.27
C ALA A 350 15.17 16.72 -57.16
N ALA A 351 16.04 16.42 -56.17
CA ALA A 351 17.27 17.13 -55.72
C ALA A 351 17.32 18.65 -55.39
N THR A 352 17.71 18.99 -54.14
CA THR A 352 18.90 19.84 -53.83
C THR A 352 19.36 19.72 -52.37
N GLN A 353 20.68 19.77 -52.15
CA GLN A 353 21.41 19.67 -50.86
C GLN A 353 21.22 20.89 -49.95
N GLY A 354 21.24 20.67 -48.63
CA GLY A 354 21.34 21.73 -47.61
C GLY A 354 21.81 21.22 -46.25
N THR A 355 23.11 21.40 -45.98
CA THR A 355 23.76 21.73 -44.70
C THR A 355 23.43 20.89 -43.44
N TRP A 356 24.39 20.08 -43.01
CA TRP A 356 24.42 19.37 -41.73
C TRP A 356 24.44 20.33 -40.53
N ARG A 357 23.44 20.21 -39.64
CA ARG A 357 23.50 20.66 -38.24
C ARG A 357 23.69 19.41 -37.35
N PRO A 358 24.46 19.47 -36.25
CA PRO A 358 24.51 18.35 -35.32
C PRO A 358 23.14 18.22 -34.66
N SER A 359 22.43 17.15 -34.97
CA SER A 359 21.18 16.80 -34.32
C SER A 359 21.46 16.35 -32.90
N ASP A 360 20.80 16.98 -31.93
CA ASP A 360 20.57 16.40 -30.61
C ASP A 360 19.91 15.04 -30.82
N ARG A 361 20.72 13.98 -30.69
CA ARG A 361 20.21 12.62 -30.66
C ARG A 361 19.54 12.41 -29.31
N THR A 362 18.23 12.52 -29.28
CA THR A 362 17.40 11.85 -28.28
C THR A 362 17.59 10.35 -28.45
N TYR A 363 18.46 9.77 -27.63
CA TYR A 363 18.50 8.32 -27.47
C TYR A 363 17.24 7.89 -26.71
N GLY A 364 16.47 6.98 -27.28
CA GLY A 364 15.38 6.30 -26.59
C GLY A 364 15.94 5.35 -25.52
N SER A 365 15.24 5.26 -24.39
CA SER A 365 15.39 4.21 -23.41
C SER A 365 14.53 3.00 -23.80
N ILE A 366 15.00 1.79 -23.47
CA ILE A 366 14.20 0.55 -23.54
C ILE A 366 13.16 0.56 -22.42
#